data_AF-A0A3N4PDX9-F1
#
_entry.id   AF-A0A3N4PDX9-F1
#
_cell.length_a   1.000
_cell.length_b   1.000
_cell.length_c   1.000
_cell.angle_alpha   90.00
_cell.angle_beta   90.00
_cell.angle_gamma   90.00
#
_symmetry.space_group_name_H-M   'P 1'
#
loop_
_entity.id
_entity.type
_entity.pdbx_description
1 polymer ?
#
loop_
_entity_poly.entity_id
_entity_poly.type
_entity_poly.pdbx_seq_one_letter_code
_entity_poly.pdbx_strand_id
1 'polypeptide(L)'
;MSSIYIHIPFCKQACYYCDFHFSTSLQRKKEMIQALVKEIVLRKDELKNEVETIYFGGGTPSLLTTDELSILIHTIYNNYSVVKNPEITLEANPDDLSFEIIQQLAVSPINRLSIGIQSFFDEDLQMMNRSHNAEQAKKCLKEASYHFDNITIDLIYGIPNMSNERWKENLQIAFDFGIHHISSYALTVEPKTALANFIKRGKYPNVSEDLALEHFNILVSETENNGFVHYEISNFGKPDYFSKHNTAYWLNKMYLGIGPSAHSFNGNQRSWNISNNVKYIKAINDNKIPNEIEYLSKKDRFNEAVMTGLRTIWGINLQKIEKVYGTIYKTELLKNAEKYIQKGILIVINNKLLKTTQKGKFLADGIASDLFILD
;
A
#
# COMPACT_ATOMS: atom_id res chain seq x y z
N MET A 1 5.74 -16.97 8.38
CA MET A 1 6.26 -15.61 8.15
C MET A 1 5.18 -14.60 8.45
N SER A 2 5.57 -13.48 9.03
CA SER A 2 4.68 -12.36 9.36
C SER A 2 5.31 -11.03 8.91
N SER A 3 4.52 -9.97 8.88
CA SER A 3 4.98 -8.61 8.57
C SER A 3 4.78 -7.67 9.76
N ILE A 4 5.64 -6.67 9.91
CA ILE A 4 5.44 -5.55 10.84
C ILE A 4 5.26 -4.27 10.03
N TYR A 5 4.18 -3.54 10.29
CA TYR A 5 3.93 -2.21 9.76
C TYR A 5 4.04 -1.20 10.90
N ILE A 6 4.76 -0.10 10.69
CA ILE A 6 4.88 0.99 11.64
C ILE A 6 4.29 2.25 11.01
N HIS A 7 3.22 2.73 11.61
CA HIS A 7 2.54 3.94 11.18
C HIS A 7 3.19 5.18 11.80
N ILE A 8 3.79 6.02 10.96
CA ILE A 8 4.35 7.32 11.33
C ILE A 8 3.33 8.41 10.98
N PRO A 9 2.66 9.05 11.95
CA PRO A 9 1.51 9.92 11.70
C PRO A 9 1.91 11.39 11.49
N PHE A 10 3.01 11.65 10.78
CA PHE A 10 3.53 13.00 10.57
C PHE A 10 3.72 13.30 9.10
N CYS A 11 3.27 14.46 8.63
CA CYS A 11 3.52 14.96 7.29
C CYS A 11 4.04 16.41 7.37
N LYS A 12 4.83 16.85 6.40
CA LYS A 12 5.14 18.29 6.25
C LYS A 12 3.91 19.06 5.79
N GLN A 13 3.13 18.46 4.89
CA GLN A 13 2.01 19.09 4.22
C GLN A 13 0.85 18.09 4.04
N ALA A 14 -0.37 18.61 4.10
CA ALA A 14 -1.57 17.84 3.81
C ALA A 14 -1.85 17.83 2.30
N CYS A 15 -1.70 16.68 1.65
CA CYS A 15 -2.13 16.50 0.26
C CYS A 15 -3.67 16.54 0.19
N TYR A 16 -4.25 17.11 -0.86
CA TYR A 16 -5.70 17.34 -0.91
C TYR A 16 -6.53 16.06 -0.97
N TYR A 17 -5.98 14.99 -1.56
CA TYR A 17 -6.64 13.69 -1.74
C TYR A 17 -6.42 12.73 -0.57
N CYS A 18 -5.46 12.99 0.32
CA CYS A 18 -5.02 12.01 1.31
C CYS A 18 -6.07 11.83 2.42
N ASP A 19 -6.49 10.58 2.64
CA ASP A 19 -7.44 10.17 3.67
C ASP A 19 -6.79 9.47 4.87
N PHE A 20 -5.48 9.21 4.81
CA PHE A 20 -4.73 8.57 5.87
C PHE A 20 -4.74 9.40 7.16
N HIS A 21 -4.50 8.72 8.28
CA HIS A 21 -4.31 9.38 9.56
C HIS A 21 -2.94 10.05 9.63
N PHE A 22 -2.88 11.38 9.78
CA PHE A 22 -1.63 12.11 9.92
C PHE A 22 -1.79 13.40 10.74
N SER A 23 -0.66 14.03 11.06
CA SER A 23 -0.57 15.35 11.65
C SER A 23 0.51 16.17 10.94
N THR A 24 0.22 17.44 10.65
CA THR A 24 1.24 18.38 10.16
C THR A 24 2.09 19.01 11.27
N SER A 25 1.80 18.67 12.53
CA SER A 25 2.55 19.14 13.69
C SER A 25 3.55 18.09 14.17
N LEU A 26 4.83 18.47 14.25
CA LEU A 26 5.90 17.62 14.76
C LEU A 26 6.14 17.73 16.27
N GLN A 27 5.35 18.53 17.00
CA GLN A 27 5.58 18.84 18.42
C GLN A 27 5.70 17.60 19.31
N ARG A 28 4.96 16.52 18.98
CA ARG A 28 4.96 15.26 19.74
C ARG A 28 5.75 14.14 19.07
N LYS A 29 6.64 14.45 18.11
CA LYS A 29 7.40 13.43 17.38
C LYS A 29 8.19 12.52 18.33
N LYS A 30 8.92 13.10 19.27
CA LYS A 30 9.70 12.35 20.27
C LYS A 30 8.81 11.45 21.15
N GLU A 31 7.71 11.99 21.66
CA GLU A 31 6.75 11.21 22.48
C GLU A 31 6.12 10.07 21.68
N MET A 32 5.82 10.30 20.40
CA MET A 32 5.29 9.28 19.50
C MET A 32 6.30 8.15 19.29
N ILE A 33 7.56 8.47 19.00
CA ILE A 33 8.61 7.44 18.81
C ILE A 33 8.79 6.60 20.08
N GLN A 34 8.78 7.23 21.25
CA GLN A 34 8.84 6.52 22.53
C GLN A 34 7.62 5.59 22.72
N ALA A 35 6.42 6.05 22.35
CA ALA A 35 5.22 5.23 22.39
C ALA A 35 5.30 4.05 21.39
N LEU A 36 5.80 4.26 20.17
CA LEU A 36 6.01 3.19 19.19
C LEU A 36 6.99 2.12 19.72
N VAL A 37 8.14 2.53 20.26
CA VAL A 37 9.10 1.62 20.91
C VAL A 37 8.44 0.81 22.03
N LYS A 38 7.63 1.48 22.87
CA LYS A 38 6.92 0.83 23.95
C LYS A 38 5.86 -0.16 23.45
N GLU A 39 5.09 0.20 22.42
CA GLU A 39 4.11 -0.71 21.82
C GLU A 39 4.77 -1.96 21.24
N ILE A 40 5.89 -1.82 20.52
CA ILE A 40 6.67 -2.94 19.96
C ILE A 40 7.00 -3.97 21.05
N VAL A 41 7.41 -3.49 22.23
CA VAL A 41 7.71 -4.35 23.39
C VAL A 41 6.46 -4.95 24.02
N LEU A 42 5.38 -4.17 24.18
CA LEU A 42 4.13 -4.63 24.78
C LEU A 42 3.47 -5.75 23.96
N ARG A 43 3.66 -5.74 22.63
CA ARG A 43 3.00 -6.67 21.69
C ARG A 43 3.90 -7.78 21.16
N LYS A 44 5.09 -7.96 21.75
CA LYS A 44 6.12 -8.92 21.30
C LYS A 44 5.64 -10.38 21.16
N ASP A 45 4.67 -10.77 21.97
CA ASP A 45 4.15 -12.14 22.01
C ASP A 45 3.01 -12.40 21.00
N GLU A 46 2.58 -11.38 20.23
CA GLU A 46 1.49 -11.51 19.25
C GLU A 46 1.93 -12.20 17.95
N LEU A 47 3.21 -12.11 17.57
CA LEU A 47 3.75 -12.76 16.38
C LEU A 47 4.50 -14.04 16.74
N LYS A 48 3.97 -15.19 16.29
CA LYS A 48 4.60 -16.50 16.51
C LYS A 48 5.58 -16.93 15.42
N ASN A 49 5.50 -16.31 14.25
CA ASN A 49 6.35 -16.63 13.12
C ASN A 49 7.47 -15.59 12.97
N GLU A 50 8.54 -15.95 12.27
CA GLU A 50 9.57 -14.97 11.90
C GLU A 50 8.99 -13.82 11.07
N VAL A 51 9.50 -12.62 11.34
CA VAL A 51 9.19 -11.39 10.62
C VAL A 51 10.00 -11.37 9.32
N GLU A 52 9.28 -11.38 8.20
CA GLU A 52 9.86 -11.35 6.84
C GLU A 52 10.00 -9.93 6.31
N THR A 53 9.14 -9.01 6.76
CA THR A 53 9.13 -7.63 6.30
C THR A 53 8.85 -6.64 7.43
N ILE A 54 9.51 -5.49 7.36
CA ILE A 54 9.28 -4.33 8.22
C ILE A 54 8.99 -3.15 7.30
N TYR A 55 7.88 -2.45 7.51
CA TYR A 55 7.45 -1.37 6.65
C TYR A 55 7.12 -0.14 7.46
N PHE A 56 7.80 0.96 7.17
CA PHE A 56 7.51 2.26 7.73
C PHE A 56 6.62 3.00 6.73
N GLY A 57 5.39 3.32 7.13
CA GLY A 57 4.44 4.04 6.29
C GLY A 57 3.55 5.01 7.07
N GLY A 58 2.49 5.51 6.43
CA GLY A 58 1.44 6.29 7.07
C GLY A 58 1.39 7.73 6.56
N GLY A 59 1.83 8.68 7.39
CA GLY A 59 2.05 10.05 6.95
C GLY A 59 3.29 10.14 6.07
N THR A 60 4.43 10.42 6.68
CA THR A 60 5.72 10.57 5.98
C THR A 60 6.85 10.09 6.89
N PRO A 61 7.18 8.79 6.84
CA PRO A 61 8.25 8.20 7.64
C PRO A 61 9.64 8.80 7.43
N SER A 62 9.94 9.32 6.24
CA SER A 62 11.19 10.04 5.93
C SER A 62 11.42 11.32 6.76
N LEU A 63 10.46 11.76 7.57
CA LEU A 63 10.65 12.85 8.55
C LEU A 63 11.35 12.39 9.84
N LEU A 64 11.53 11.08 10.02
CA LEU A 64 12.35 10.54 11.09
C LEU A 64 13.82 10.67 10.72
N THR A 65 14.66 10.93 11.72
CA THR A 65 16.11 10.82 11.52
C THR A 65 16.51 9.35 11.42
N THR A 66 17.67 9.09 10.84
CA THR A 66 18.25 7.74 10.75
C THR A 66 18.47 7.11 12.13
N ASP A 67 18.78 7.91 13.15
CA ASP A 67 18.83 7.45 14.54
C ASP A 67 17.46 7.03 15.08
N GLU A 68 16.41 7.81 14.80
CA GLU A 68 15.04 7.50 15.21
C GLU A 68 14.53 6.21 14.54
N LEU A 69 14.81 6.04 13.24
CA LEU A 69 14.53 4.80 12.50
C LEU A 69 15.32 3.62 13.08
N SER A 70 16.61 3.83 13.36
CA SER A 70 17.48 2.79 13.94
C SER A 70 16.95 2.32 15.29
N ILE A 71 16.49 3.21 16.16
CA ILE A 71 15.90 2.82 17.46
C ILE A 71 14.70 1.90 17.26
N LEU A 72 13.80 2.20 16.32
CA LEU A 72 12.63 1.37 16.04
C LEU A 72 13.02 0.00 15.47
N ILE A 73 13.94 -0.03 14.50
CA ILE A 73 14.43 -1.27 13.90
C ILE A 73 15.10 -2.14 14.97
N HIS A 74 16.03 -1.60 15.76
CA HIS A 74 16.69 -2.35 16.83
C HIS A 74 15.70 -2.89 17.87
N THR A 75 14.67 -2.10 18.20
CA THR A 75 13.62 -2.57 19.12
C THR A 75 12.88 -3.77 18.55
N ILE A 76 12.60 -3.80 17.25
CA ILE A 76 12.00 -4.97 16.59
C ILE A 76 12.94 -6.18 16.67
N TYR A 77 14.20 -6.04 16.26
CA TYR A 77 15.18 -7.14 16.31
C TYR A 77 15.39 -7.70 17.72
N ASN A 78 15.26 -6.86 18.76
CA ASN A 78 15.39 -7.29 20.15
C ASN A 78 14.17 -8.04 20.70
N ASN A 79 13.00 -7.91 20.08
CA ASN A 79 11.74 -8.45 20.59
C ASN A 79 11.09 -9.50 19.69
N TYR A 80 11.49 -9.58 18.42
CA TYR A 80 10.90 -10.49 17.43
C TYR A 80 12.01 -11.29 16.73
N SER A 81 11.69 -12.53 16.34
CA SER A 81 12.57 -13.29 15.44
C SER A 81 12.43 -12.71 14.03
N VAL A 82 13.48 -12.11 13.49
CA VAL A 82 13.51 -11.54 12.14
C VAL A 82 14.32 -12.47 11.23
N VAL A 83 13.82 -12.72 10.01
CA VAL A 83 14.56 -13.53 9.03
C VAL A 83 15.90 -12.90 8.70
N LYS A 84 16.86 -13.69 8.19
CA LYS A 84 18.22 -13.20 7.87
C LYS A 84 18.26 -12.01 6.90
N ASN A 85 17.38 -12.02 5.88
CA ASN A 85 17.33 -11.01 4.83
C ASN A 85 15.90 -10.46 4.70
N PRO A 86 15.44 -9.64 5.66
CA PRO A 86 14.08 -9.09 5.62
C PRO A 86 13.99 -7.97 4.58
N GLU A 87 12.80 -7.75 4.01
CA GLU A 87 12.52 -6.50 3.29
C GLU A 87 12.21 -5.41 4.32
N ILE A 88 13.02 -4.34 4.35
CA ILE A 88 12.81 -3.18 5.21
C ILE A 88 12.53 -1.97 4.33
N THR A 89 11.26 -1.57 4.25
CA THR A 89 10.80 -0.47 3.41
C THR A 89 10.62 0.81 4.21
N LEU A 90 11.10 1.93 3.67
CA LEU A 90 10.77 3.29 4.11
C LEU A 90 9.95 4.02 3.05
N GLU A 91 8.73 4.45 3.38
CA GLU A 91 8.01 5.44 2.57
C GLU A 91 8.64 6.83 2.72
N ALA A 92 8.79 7.54 1.60
CA ALA A 92 9.42 8.84 1.57
C ALA A 92 8.80 9.79 0.53
N ASN A 93 8.92 11.10 0.75
CA ASN A 93 8.68 12.10 -0.28
C ASN A 93 10.01 12.62 -0.85
N PRO A 94 10.03 13.08 -2.12
CA PRO A 94 11.25 13.62 -2.72
C PRO A 94 11.91 14.76 -1.94
N ASP A 95 11.12 15.65 -1.32
CA ASP A 95 11.64 16.80 -0.57
C ASP A 95 12.21 16.44 0.82
N ASP A 96 12.09 15.18 1.24
CA ASP A 96 12.71 14.66 2.47
C ASP A 96 14.04 13.95 2.19
N LEU A 97 14.29 13.57 0.93
CA LEU A 97 15.44 12.76 0.55
C LEU A 97 16.55 13.64 -0.03
N SER A 98 17.24 14.38 0.85
CA SER A 98 18.50 15.03 0.46
C SER A 98 19.57 13.99 0.14
N PHE A 99 20.62 14.41 -0.56
CA PHE A 99 21.79 13.59 -0.87
C PHE A 99 22.37 12.92 0.39
N GLU A 100 22.53 13.70 1.47
CA GLU A 100 23.07 13.22 2.74
C GLU A 100 22.12 12.21 3.41
N ILE A 101 20.81 12.44 3.34
CA ILE A 101 19.82 11.54 3.92
C ILE A 101 19.80 10.21 3.16
N ILE A 102 19.84 10.23 1.82
CA ILE A 102 19.89 9.02 1.00
C ILE A 102 21.13 8.18 1.37
N GLN A 103 22.30 8.80 1.51
CA GLN A 103 23.52 8.09 1.91
C GLN A 103 23.43 7.50 3.31
N GLN A 104 22.88 8.25 4.28
CA GLN A 104 22.68 7.74 5.64
C GLN A 104 21.70 6.56 5.65
N LEU A 105 20.65 6.60 4.84
CA LEU A 105 19.71 5.50 4.71
C LEU A 105 20.36 4.29 4.03
N ALA A 106 21.22 4.49 3.04
CA ALA A 106 21.89 3.42 2.29
C ALA A 106 22.84 2.58 3.17
N VAL A 107 23.41 3.18 4.22
CA VAL A 107 24.24 2.47 5.20
C VAL A 107 23.42 1.91 6.39
N SER A 108 22.10 2.13 6.40
CA SER A 108 21.20 1.59 7.41
C SER A 108 20.65 0.21 7.00
N PRO A 109 19.90 -0.50 7.86
CA PRO A 109 19.23 -1.75 7.49
C PRO A 109 18.10 -1.59 6.45
N ILE A 110 17.68 -0.37 6.12
CA ILE A 110 16.65 -0.11 5.10
C ILE A 110 17.20 -0.51 3.75
N ASN A 111 16.46 -1.35 3.03
CA ASN A 111 16.89 -1.90 1.74
C ASN A 111 15.86 -1.72 0.63
N ARG A 112 14.78 -1.00 0.90
CA ARG A 112 13.78 -0.60 -0.09
C ARG A 112 13.23 0.80 0.21
N LEU A 113 13.10 1.62 -0.83
CA LEU A 113 12.40 2.91 -0.74
C LEU A 113 11.07 2.84 -1.49
N SER A 114 10.03 3.45 -0.93
CA SER A 114 8.76 3.73 -1.62
C SER A 114 8.59 5.24 -1.71
N ILE A 115 8.78 5.81 -2.89
CA ILE A 115 8.88 7.26 -3.07
C ILE A 115 7.58 7.79 -3.68
N GLY A 116 6.89 8.65 -2.94
CA GLY A 116 5.67 9.29 -3.37
C GLY A 116 5.91 10.36 -4.45
N ILE A 117 6.07 9.97 -5.71
CA ILE A 117 6.29 10.90 -6.83
C ILE A 117 4.97 11.55 -7.24
N GLN A 118 3.93 10.74 -7.38
CA GLN A 118 2.57 11.02 -7.82
C GLN A 118 2.48 11.49 -9.28
N SER A 119 3.31 12.45 -9.69
CA SER A 119 3.46 12.89 -11.08
C SER A 119 4.82 13.56 -11.30
N PHE A 120 5.34 13.49 -12.53
CA PHE A 120 6.49 14.28 -13.00
C PHE A 120 6.12 15.63 -13.64
N PHE A 121 4.89 16.13 -13.43
CA PHE A 121 4.44 17.43 -13.94
C PHE A 121 3.92 18.32 -12.80
N ASP A 122 4.43 19.55 -12.75
CA ASP A 122 4.11 20.51 -11.68
C ASP A 122 2.63 20.86 -11.58
N GLU A 123 1.92 20.90 -12.71
CA GLU A 123 0.47 21.15 -12.73
C GLU A 123 -0.28 20.13 -11.87
N ASP A 124 0.02 18.85 -12.05
CA ASP A 124 -0.61 17.76 -11.31
C ASP A 124 -0.23 17.81 -9.81
N LEU A 125 1.04 18.08 -9.52
CA LEU A 125 1.57 18.18 -8.15
C LEU A 125 0.92 19.36 -7.38
N GLN A 126 0.74 20.50 -8.04
CA GLN A 126 0.06 21.67 -7.48
C GLN A 126 -1.43 21.38 -7.24
N MET A 127 -2.11 20.73 -8.19
CA MET A 127 -3.50 20.31 -8.04
C MET A 127 -3.71 19.40 -6.83
N MET A 128 -2.72 18.57 -6.51
CA MET A 128 -2.74 17.65 -5.36
C MET A 128 -2.20 18.26 -4.06
N ASN A 129 -1.66 19.48 -4.10
CA ASN A 129 -0.96 20.13 -3.00
C ASN A 129 0.21 19.29 -2.46
N ARG A 130 1.10 18.87 -3.36
CA ARG A 130 2.36 18.19 -3.02
C ARG A 130 3.41 19.21 -2.54
N SER A 131 4.30 18.77 -1.65
CA SER A 131 5.41 19.59 -1.11
C SER A 131 6.60 19.70 -2.05
N HIS A 132 6.72 18.77 -3.00
CA HIS A 132 7.80 18.70 -3.98
C HIS A 132 7.32 19.10 -5.38
N ASN A 133 8.26 19.47 -6.25
CA ASN A 133 8.05 19.70 -7.68
C ASN A 133 8.70 18.61 -8.55
N ALA A 134 8.44 18.63 -9.85
CA ALA A 134 8.93 17.63 -10.80
C ALA A 134 10.47 17.56 -10.86
N GLU A 135 11.15 18.71 -10.76
CA GLU A 135 12.62 18.75 -10.77
C GLU A 135 13.21 18.07 -9.52
N GLN A 136 12.63 18.34 -8.34
CA GLN A 136 13.01 17.69 -7.09
C GLN A 136 12.76 16.19 -7.13
N ALA A 137 11.62 15.75 -7.68
CA ALA A 137 11.33 14.33 -7.91
C ALA A 137 12.42 13.66 -8.77
N LYS A 138 12.77 14.27 -9.92
CA LYS A 138 13.80 13.76 -10.84
C LYS A 138 15.18 13.71 -10.19
N LYS A 139 15.58 14.74 -9.43
CA LYS A 139 16.85 14.79 -8.70
C LYS A 139 16.92 13.72 -7.61
N CYS A 140 15.85 13.57 -6.83
CA CYS A 140 15.73 12.55 -5.81
C CYS A 140 15.88 11.15 -6.41
N LEU A 141 15.14 10.81 -7.47
CA LEU A 141 15.22 9.50 -8.09
C LEU A 141 16.61 9.21 -8.68
N LYS A 142 17.21 10.20 -9.34
CA LYS A 142 18.57 10.08 -9.87
C LYS A 142 19.56 9.72 -8.77
N GLU A 143 19.46 10.35 -7.60
CA GLU A 143 20.37 10.07 -6.50
C GLU A 143 20.04 8.74 -5.83
N ALA A 144 18.77 8.50 -5.51
CA ALA A 144 18.33 7.29 -4.83
C ALA A 144 18.71 6.03 -5.62
N SER A 145 18.61 6.04 -6.95
CA SER A 145 18.95 4.89 -7.80
C SER A 145 20.43 4.52 -7.81
N TYR A 146 21.33 5.42 -7.40
CA TYR A 146 22.74 5.05 -7.19
C TYR A 146 22.97 4.23 -5.92
N HIS A 147 22.10 4.37 -4.91
CA HIS A 147 22.29 3.75 -3.59
C HIS A 147 21.31 2.61 -3.30
N PHE A 148 20.13 2.62 -3.94
CA PHE A 148 19.07 1.65 -3.74
C PHE A 148 18.70 0.98 -5.06
N ASP A 149 18.86 -0.34 -5.09
CA ASP A 149 18.42 -1.18 -6.20
C ASP A 149 16.88 -1.39 -6.18
N ASN A 150 16.31 -1.52 -4.98
CA ASN A 150 14.88 -1.76 -4.80
C ASN A 150 14.15 -0.45 -4.47
N ILE A 151 13.73 0.25 -5.53
CA ILE A 151 12.93 1.47 -5.42
C ILE A 151 11.56 1.23 -6.05
N THR A 152 10.54 1.63 -5.31
CA THR A 152 9.20 1.85 -5.83
C THR A 152 8.93 3.34 -5.94
N ILE A 153 8.24 3.72 -7.01
CA ILE A 153 7.58 5.02 -7.08
C ILE A 153 6.08 4.85 -7.02
N ASP A 154 5.42 5.76 -6.32
CA ASP A 154 3.96 5.85 -6.32
C ASP A 154 3.53 6.89 -7.35
N LEU A 155 2.60 6.54 -8.24
CA LEU A 155 2.03 7.42 -9.28
C LEU A 155 0.51 7.47 -9.15
N ILE A 156 -0.09 8.63 -9.44
CA ILE A 156 -1.55 8.80 -9.44
C ILE A 156 -2.03 9.07 -10.87
N TYR A 157 -2.99 8.28 -11.34
CA TYR A 157 -3.64 8.45 -12.64
C TYR A 157 -5.10 8.86 -12.51
N GLY A 158 -5.72 9.25 -13.62
CA GLY A 158 -7.11 9.72 -13.62
C GLY A 158 -7.28 11.11 -12.99
N ILE A 159 -6.18 11.89 -12.90
CA ILE A 159 -6.21 13.28 -12.46
C ILE A 159 -6.97 14.11 -13.51
N PRO A 160 -7.95 14.94 -13.12
CA PRO A 160 -8.69 15.75 -14.08
C PRO A 160 -7.76 16.61 -14.95
N ASN A 161 -8.09 16.71 -16.24
CA ASN A 161 -7.33 17.43 -17.28
C ASN A 161 -5.94 16.86 -17.62
N MET A 162 -5.50 15.77 -16.99
CA MET A 162 -4.33 15.02 -17.47
C MET A 162 -4.68 14.32 -18.77
N SER A 163 -3.93 14.60 -19.84
CA SER A 163 -4.11 13.93 -21.12
C SER A 163 -3.40 12.58 -21.16
N ASN A 164 -3.83 11.71 -22.09
CA ASN A 164 -3.21 10.42 -22.34
C ASN A 164 -1.72 10.56 -22.73
N GLU A 165 -1.35 11.61 -23.47
CA GLU A 165 0.04 11.91 -23.86
C GLU A 165 0.89 12.27 -22.63
N ARG A 166 0.37 13.13 -21.75
CA ARG A 166 1.05 13.48 -20.50
C ARG A 166 1.22 12.27 -19.60
N TRP A 167 0.20 11.41 -19.52
CA TRP A 167 0.29 10.19 -18.73
C TRP A 167 1.36 9.23 -19.26
N LYS A 168 1.43 9.03 -20.59
CA LYS A 168 2.50 8.26 -21.23
C LYS A 168 3.88 8.85 -20.98
N GLU A 169 4.03 10.17 -21.06
CA GLU A 169 5.29 10.83 -20.75
C GLU A 169 5.69 10.65 -19.26
N ASN A 170 4.72 10.69 -18.34
CA ASN A 170 4.94 10.39 -16.92
C ASN A 170 5.55 8.99 -16.72
N LEU A 171 4.97 7.99 -17.38
CA LEU A 171 5.43 6.61 -17.35
C LEU A 171 6.81 6.46 -18.02
N GLN A 172 7.01 7.10 -19.16
CA GLN A 172 8.30 7.07 -19.85
C GLN A 172 9.43 7.61 -18.97
N ILE A 173 9.20 8.73 -18.27
CA ILE A 173 10.18 9.27 -17.31
C ILE A 173 10.51 8.24 -16.23
N ALA A 174 9.51 7.54 -15.67
CA ALA A 174 9.74 6.49 -14.68
C ALA A 174 10.61 5.34 -15.23
N PHE A 175 10.36 4.91 -16.46
CA PHE A 175 11.12 3.85 -17.12
C PHE A 175 12.55 4.28 -17.42
N ASP A 176 12.77 5.53 -17.83
CA ASP A 176 14.08 6.11 -18.12
C ASP A 176 14.99 6.17 -16.87
N PHE A 177 14.41 6.29 -15.67
CA PHE A 177 15.14 6.17 -14.40
C PHE A 177 15.49 4.72 -14.02
N GLY A 178 15.05 3.74 -14.80
CA GLY A 178 15.34 2.32 -14.56
C GLY A 178 14.59 1.74 -13.37
N ILE A 179 13.51 2.36 -12.90
CA ILE A 179 12.74 1.88 -11.75
C ILE A 179 12.23 0.45 -11.99
N HIS A 180 12.21 -0.38 -10.94
CA HIS A 180 11.84 -1.80 -11.04
C HIS A 180 10.47 -2.12 -10.47
N HIS A 181 9.85 -1.19 -9.74
CA HIS A 181 8.50 -1.34 -9.21
C HIS A 181 7.73 -0.01 -9.23
N ILE A 182 6.46 -0.06 -9.63
CA ILE A 182 5.55 1.07 -9.65
C ILE A 182 4.30 0.67 -8.86
N SER A 183 3.95 1.46 -7.85
CA SER A 183 2.60 1.48 -7.31
C SER A 183 1.82 2.56 -8.04
N SER A 184 0.64 2.27 -8.57
CA SER A 184 -0.17 3.29 -9.21
C SER A 184 -1.64 3.20 -8.85
N TYR A 185 -2.20 4.35 -8.49
CA TYR A 185 -3.53 4.48 -7.93
C TYR A 185 -4.37 5.44 -8.77
N ALA A 186 -5.65 5.12 -8.95
CA ALA A 186 -6.60 6.09 -9.48
C ALA A 186 -6.78 7.21 -8.45
N LEU A 187 -6.90 8.46 -8.91
CA LEU A 187 -7.34 9.55 -8.03
C LEU A 187 -8.78 9.30 -7.58
N THR A 188 -8.95 8.95 -6.32
CA THR A 188 -10.26 8.76 -5.69
C THR A 188 -10.65 9.98 -4.85
N VAL A 189 -11.95 10.17 -4.65
CA VAL A 189 -12.50 11.29 -3.88
C VAL A 189 -13.11 10.77 -2.59
N GLU A 190 -12.34 10.86 -1.51
CA GLU A 190 -12.81 10.40 -0.19
C GLU A 190 -13.62 11.49 0.54
N PRO A 191 -14.80 11.18 1.12
CA PRO A 191 -15.75 12.19 1.60
C PRO A 191 -15.21 13.21 2.61
N LYS A 192 -14.19 12.84 3.40
CA LYS A 192 -13.61 13.68 4.46
C LYS A 192 -12.40 14.51 4.01
N THR A 193 -12.02 14.44 2.75
CA THR A 193 -10.79 15.09 2.24
C THR A 193 -11.02 16.55 1.83
N ALA A 194 -9.93 17.29 1.66
CA ALA A 194 -9.98 18.64 1.10
C ALA A 194 -10.46 18.62 -0.35
N LEU A 195 -10.04 17.61 -1.13
CA LEU A 195 -10.45 17.39 -2.51
C LEU A 195 -11.97 17.28 -2.64
N ALA A 196 -12.62 16.43 -1.84
CA ALA A 196 -14.08 16.31 -1.83
C ALA A 196 -14.78 17.65 -1.56
N ASN A 197 -14.25 18.45 -0.64
CA ASN A 197 -14.77 19.78 -0.34
C ASN A 197 -14.57 20.78 -1.49
N PHE A 198 -13.45 20.73 -2.21
CA PHE A 198 -13.20 21.59 -3.36
C PHE A 198 -14.09 21.25 -4.54
N ILE A 199 -14.26 19.95 -4.83
CA ILE A 199 -15.18 19.46 -5.85
C ILE A 199 -16.60 19.91 -5.55
N LYS A 200 -17.09 19.70 -4.32
CA LYS A 200 -18.44 20.12 -3.89
C LYS A 200 -18.67 21.63 -4.04
N ARG A 201 -17.60 22.43 -3.95
CA ARG A 201 -17.65 23.91 -4.09
C ARG A 201 -17.37 24.40 -5.52
N GLY A 202 -17.18 23.50 -6.49
CA GLY A 202 -16.82 23.85 -7.87
C GLY A 202 -15.42 24.47 -8.02
N LYS A 203 -14.54 24.28 -7.02
CA LYS A 203 -13.15 24.79 -7.03
C LYS A 203 -12.15 23.79 -7.61
N TYR A 204 -12.59 22.56 -7.85
CA TYR A 204 -11.80 21.49 -8.44
C TYR A 204 -12.72 20.65 -9.36
N PRO A 205 -12.25 20.20 -10.54
CA PRO A 205 -13.08 19.40 -11.43
C PRO A 205 -13.46 18.03 -10.84
N ASN A 206 -14.59 17.45 -11.25
CA ASN A 206 -14.91 16.08 -10.88
C ASN A 206 -13.88 15.10 -11.46
N VAL A 207 -13.63 14.00 -10.74
CA VAL A 207 -12.92 12.84 -11.29
C VAL A 207 -13.80 12.12 -12.31
N SER A 208 -13.19 11.50 -13.32
CA SER A 208 -13.89 10.77 -14.39
C SER A 208 -13.46 9.30 -14.39
N GLU A 209 -14.43 8.40 -14.30
CA GLU A 209 -14.20 6.95 -14.39
C GLU A 209 -13.70 6.55 -15.78
N ASP A 210 -14.20 7.18 -16.84
CA ASP A 210 -13.77 6.93 -18.22
C ASP A 210 -12.28 7.30 -18.40
N LEU A 211 -11.88 8.48 -17.90
CA LEU A 211 -10.48 8.91 -17.93
C LEU A 211 -9.59 7.98 -17.10
N ALA A 212 -10.05 7.55 -15.92
CA ALA A 212 -9.31 6.62 -15.08
C ALA A 212 -9.14 5.25 -15.77
N LEU A 213 -10.17 4.75 -16.46
CA LEU A 213 -10.10 3.52 -17.24
C LEU A 213 -9.14 3.64 -18.43
N GLU A 214 -9.18 4.75 -19.17
CA GLU A 214 -8.24 5.02 -20.26
C GLU A 214 -6.79 5.03 -19.77
N HIS A 215 -6.50 5.81 -18.71
CA HIS A 215 -5.18 5.86 -18.12
C HIS A 215 -4.71 4.52 -17.53
N PHE A 216 -5.62 3.74 -16.92
CA PHE A 216 -5.31 2.40 -16.44
C PHE A 216 -4.92 1.46 -17.59
N ASN A 217 -5.64 1.50 -18.71
CA ASN A 217 -5.30 0.68 -19.88
C ASN A 217 -3.94 1.06 -20.47
N ILE A 218 -3.63 2.37 -20.53
CA ILE A 218 -2.31 2.86 -20.92
C ILE A 218 -1.24 2.34 -19.95
N LEU A 219 -1.45 2.50 -18.64
CA LEU A 219 -0.53 2.04 -17.61
C LEU A 219 -0.20 0.56 -17.77
N VAL A 220 -1.20 -0.30 -17.91
CA VAL A 220 -0.96 -1.74 -18.08
C VAL A 220 -0.20 -2.03 -19.37
N SER A 221 -0.59 -1.41 -20.50
CA SER A 221 0.10 -1.64 -21.78
C SER A 221 1.55 -1.17 -21.76
N GLU A 222 1.83 0.02 -21.25
CA GLU A 222 3.17 0.60 -21.24
C GLU A 222 4.09 -0.13 -20.24
N THR A 223 3.57 -0.54 -19.08
CA THR A 223 4.35 -1.32 -18.11
C THR A 223 4.67 -2.72 -18.63
N GLU A 224 3.73 -3.40 -19.29
CA GLU A 224 3.96 -4.70 -19.93
C GLU A 224 5.05 -4.60 -21.03
N ASN A 225 4.97 -3.57 -21.89
CA ASN A 225 5.98 -3.30 -22.92
C ASN A 225 7.39 -3.05 -22.34
N ASN A 226 7.47 -2.59 -21.09
CA ASN A 226 8.73 -2.34 -20.37
C ASN A 226 9.13 -3.49 -19.43
N GLY A 227 8.49 -4.66 -19.57
CA GLY A 227 8.87 -5.89 -18.87
C GLY A 227 8.40 -5.97 -17.42
N PHE A 228 7.44 -5.13 -17.00
CA PHE A 228 6.80 -5.25 -15.70
C PHE A 228 5.69 -6.30 -15.72
N VAL A 229 5.53 -6.97 -14.60
CA VAL A 229 4.40 -7.83 -14.31
C VAL A 229 3.40 -7.04 -13.47
N HIS A 230 2.17 -6.91 -13.99
CA HIS A 230 1.05 -6.35 -13.25
C HIS A 230 0.51 -7.38 -12.25
N TYR A 231 1.16 -7.50 -11.08
CA TYR A 231 0.95 -8.59 -10.12
C TYR A 231 -0.22 -8.37 -9.16
N GLU A 232 -0.62 -7.12 -8.94
CA GLU A 232 -1.83 -6.72 -8.22
C GLU A 232 -2.41 -5.45 -8.86
N ILE A 233 -3.71 -5.16 -8.72
CA ILE A 233 -4.40 -4.02 -9.37
C ILE A 233 -3.59 -2.73 -9.39
N SER A 234 -3.04 -2.34 -8.24
CA SER A 234 -2.28 -1.09 -8.09
C SER A 234 -0.77 -1.31 -8.11
N ASN A 235 -0.26 -2.54 -8.25
CA ASN A 235 1.16 -2.82 -8.15
C ASN A 235 1.73 -3.54 -9.38
N PHE A 236 2.81 -2.97 -9.90
CA PHE A 236 3.54 -3.42 -11.07
C PHE A 236 5.00 -3.60 -10.67
N GLY A 237 5.61 -4.74 -10.98
CA GLY A 237 7.02 -4.96 -10.66
C GLY A 237 7.70 -5.81 -11.70
N LYS A 238 9.00 -5.63 -11.88
CA LYS A 238 9.82 -6.63 -12.57
C LYS A 238 9.89 -7.91 -11.74
N PRO A 239 10.17 -9.07 -12.36
CA PRO A 239 10.47 -10.29 -11.61
C PRO A 239 11.50 -10.00 -10.51
N ASP A 240 11.31 -10.59 -9.34
CA ASP A 240 12.12 -10.39 -8.13
C ASP A 240 11.99 -9.02 -7.40
N TYR A 241 11.31 -8.04 -8.00
CA TYR A 241 11.07 -6.71 -7.40
C TYR A 241 9.64 -6.48 -6.90
N PHE A 242 8.83 -7.55 -6.74
CA PHE A 242 7.52 -7.40 -6.10
C PHE A 242 7.72 -7.03 -4.63
N SER A 243 6.99 -6.04 -4.14
CA SER A 243 7.00 -5.73 -2.70
C SER A 243 6.55 -6.95 -1.91
N LYS A 244 7.45 -7.50 -1.09
CA LYS A 244 7.13 -8.63 -0.22
C LYS A 244 6.10 -8.22 0.83
N HIS A 245 6.18 -6.98 1.32
CA HIS A 245 5.25 -6.46 2.31
C HIS A 245 3.82 -6.35 1.75
N ASN A 246 3.65 -5.69 0.59
CA ASN A 246 2.33 -5.58 -0.04
C ASN A 246 1.79 -6.97 -0.42
N THR A 247 2.63 -7.83 -0.98
CA THR A 247 2.28 -9.21 -1.32
C THR A 247 1.79 -10.01 -0.10
N ALA A 248 2.32 -9.74 1.09
CA ALA A 248 1.88 -10.41 2.31
C ALA A 248 0.40 -10.12 2.62
N TYR A 249 -0.06 -8.88 2.45
CA TYR A 249 -1.47 -8.51 2.60
C TYR A 249 -2.35 -9.25 1.61
N TRP A 250 -1.96 -9.27 0.34
CA TRP A 250 -2.74 -9.89 -0.74
C TRP A 250 -2.80 -11.42 -0.65
N LEU A 251 -1.80 -12.04 -0.01
CA LEU A 251 -1.79 -13.48 0.25
C LEU A 251 -2.39 -13.86 1.61
N ASN A 252 -3.02 -12.90 2.29
CA ASN A 252 -3.66 -13.07 3.59
C ASN A 252 -2.68 -13.60 4.67
N LYS A 253 -1.42 -13.14 4.62
CA LYS A 253 -0.42 -13.43 5.67
C LYS A 253 -0.71 -12.57 6.91
N MET A 254 -0.27 -13.06 8.07
CA MET A 254 -0.42 -12.33 9.34
C MET A 254 0.50 -11.11 9.38
N TYR A 255 0.03 -10.03 10.00
CA TYR A 255 0.81 -8.82 10.19
C TYR A 255 0.45 -8.10 11.47
N LEU A 256 1.43 -7.38 12.02
CA LEU A 256 1.30 -6.55 13.21
C LEU A 256 1.46 -5.08 12.81
N GLY A 257 0.44 -4.28 13.06
CA GLY A 257 0.49 -2.83 12.89
C GLY A 257 0.77 -2.15 14.21
N ILE A 258 1.81 -1.30 14.23
CA ILE A 258 2.26 -0.49 15.36
C ILE A 258 2.02 0.98 15.02
N GLY A 259 1.56 1.77 16.01
CA GLY A 259 1.27 3.19 15.83
C GLY A 259 -0.22 3.51 15.70
N PRO A 260 -0.61 4.78 15.78
CA PRO A 260 -2.01 5.19 15.69
C PRO A 260 -2.58 4.82 14.33
N SER A 261 -3.86 4.42 14.28
CA SER A 261 -4.55 3.90 13.09
C SER A 261 -3.98 2.62 12.46
N ALA A 262 -2.85 2.09 12.95
CA ALA A 262 -2.21 0.91 12.39
C ALA A 262 -3.11 -0.33 12.56
N HIS A 263 -3.28 -1.08 11.48
CA HIS A 263 -4.08 -2.31 11.47
C HIS A 263 -3.20 -3.53 11.69
N SER A 264 -3.75 -4.56 12.33
CA SER A 264 -3.14 -5.86 12.53
C SER A 264 -4.11 -6.96 12.10
N PHE A 265 -3.56 -8.09 11.68
CA PHE A 265 -4.32 -9.28 11.32
C PHE A 265 -3.57 -10.54 11.73
N ASN A 266 -4.24 -11.42 12.48
CA ASN A 266 -3.64 -12.65 12.99
C ASN A 266 -4.26 -13.94 12.38
N GLY A 267 -5.04 -13.80 11.31
CA GLY A 267 -5.68 -14.93 10.61
C GLY A 267 -7.19 -15.06 10.88
N ASN A 268 -7.67 -14.72 12.08
CA ASN A 268 -9.09 -14.79 12.45
C ASN A 268 -9.62 -13.52 13.09
N GLN A 269 -8.75 -12.57 13.40
CA GLN A 269 -9.07 -11.30 14.03
C GLN A 269 -8.35 -10.18 13.29
N ARG A 270 -9.06 -9.06 13.12
CA ARG A 270 -8.48 -7.76 12.77
C ARG A 270 -8.50 -6.86 13.99
N SER A 271 -7.52 -5.97 14.08
CA SER A 271 -7.56 -4.92 15.07
C SER A 271 -6.90 -3.67 14.54
N TRP A 272 -7.37 -2.50 14.96
CA TRP A 272 -6.77 -1.22 14.57
C TRP A 272 -6.61 -0.32 15.78
N ASN A 273 -5.44 0.29 15.90
CA ASN A 273 -5.17 1.26 16.94
C ASN A 273 -5.99 2.53 16.72
N ILE A 274 -6.31 3.23 17.81
CA ILE A 274 -7.03 4.50 17.77
C ILE A 274 -6.36 5.53 16.83
N SER A 275 -7.15 6.12 15.94
CA SER A 275 -6.71 7.18 15.01
C SER A 275 -6.65 8.55 15.71
N ASN A 276 -5.87 8.64 16.78
CA ASN A 276 -5.64 9.89 17.52
C ASN A 276 -4.30 9.87 18.27
N ASN A 277 -3.37 10.72 17.84
CA ASN A 277 -1.99 10.72 18.35
C ASN A 277 -1.91 10.91 19.88
N VAL A 278 -2.67 11.84 20.46
CA VAL A 278 -2.61 12.15 21.89
C VAL A 278 -3.19 11.01 22.73
N LYS A 279 -4.36 10.47 22.33
CA LYS A 279 -4.98 9.34 23.03
C LYS A 279 -4.13 8.08 22.90
N TYR A 280 -3.54 7.84 21.73
CA TYR A 280 -2.64 6.73 21.48
C TYR A 280 -1.40 6.80 22.40
N ILE A 281 -0.67 7.92 22.41
CA ILE A 281 0.51 8.12 23.27
C ILE A 281 0.14 7.89 24.75
N LYS A 282 -0.97 8.49 25.21
CA LYS A 282 -1.42 8.35 26.59
C LYS A 282 -1.68 6.89 26.97
N ALA A 283 -2.44 6.16 26.15
CA ALA A 283 -2.79 4.77 26.44
C ALA A 283 -1.54 3.87 26.50
N ILE A 284 -0.62 4.03 25.55
CA ILE A 284 0.63 3.25 25.53
C ILE A 284 1.50 3.59 26.75
N ASN A 285 1.57 4.86 27.15
CA ASN A 285 2.26 5.25 28.39
C ASN A 285 1.64 4.58 29.64
N ASP A 286 0.35 4.32 29.64
CA ASP A 286 -0.37 3.57 30.67
C ASP A 286 -0.26 2.03 30.52
N ASN A 287 0.59 1.53 29.62
CA ASN A 287 0.74 0.09 29.27
C ASN A 287 -0.54 -0.55 28.70
N LYS A 288 -1.37 0.23 27.99
CA LYS A 288 -2.61 -0.26 27.36
C LYS A 288 -2.50 -0.13 25.85
N ILE A 289 -2.90 -1.19 25.13
CA ILE A 289 -3.04 -1.14 23.67
C ILE A 289 -4.41 -0.53 23.34
N PRO A 290 -4.48 0.66 22.71
CA PRO A 290 -5.73 1.35 22.45
C PRO A 290 -6.31 0.90 21.10
N ASN A 291 -6.65 -0.38 20.96
CA ASN A 291 -7.20 -0.94 19.73
C ASN A 291 -8.68 -1.31 19.83
N GLU A 292 -9.34 -1.29 18.68
CA GLU A 292 -10.60 -2.00 18.47
C GLU A 292 -10.30 -3.36 17.85
N ILE A 293 -11.15 -4.34 18.12
CA ILE A 293 -10.97 -5.73 17.71
C ILE A 293 -12.23 -6.21 16.99
N GLU A 294 -12.03 -6.78 15.80
CA GLU A 294 -13.06 -7.46 15.02
C GLU A 294 -12.70 -8.95 14.89
N TYR A 295 -13.66 -9.83 15.22
CA TYR A 295 -13.53 -11.27 15.01
C TYR A 295 -14.19 -11.66 13.70
N LEU A 296 -13.42 -12.24 12.80
CA LEU A 296 -13.89 -12.59 11.46
C LEU A 296 -14.58 -13.95 11.49
N SER A 297 -15.82 -13.98 11.02
CA SER A 297 -16.53 -15.22 10.77
C SER A 297 -15.87 -16.01 9.63
N LYS A 298 -16.28 -17.27 9.47
CA LYS A 298 -15.85 -18.10 8.34
C LYS A 298 -16.24 -17.46 7.00
N LYS A 299 -17.37 -16.76 6.96
CA LYS A 299 -17.89 -16.05 5.78
C LYS A 299 -17.02 -14.83 5.46
N ASP A 300 -16.67 -14.02 6.46
CA ASP A 300 -15.83 -12.83 6.26
C ASP A 300 -14.47 -13.22 5.69
N ARG A 301 -13.82 -14.22 6.31
CA ARG A 301 -12.54 -14.76 5.80
C ARG A 301 -12.64 -15.35 4.40
N PHE A 302 -13.80 -15.85 3.99
CA PHE A 302 -14.02 -16.33 2.62
C PHE A 302 -14.13 -15.16 1.65
N ASN A 303 -14.98 -14.17 1.96
CA ASN A 303 -15.17 -12.98 1.14
C ASN A 303 -13.84 -12.21 0.97
N GLU A 304 -13.02 -12.12 2.01
CA GLU A 304 -11.67 -11.55 1.93
C GLU A 304 -10.73 -12.32 1.01
N ALA A 305 -10.75 -13.66 1.06
CA ALA A 305 -9.94 -14.49 0.18
C ALA A 305 -10.37 -14.35 -1.30
N VAL A 306 -11.66 -14.12 -1.55
CA VAL A 306 -12.19 -13.81 -2.88
C VAL A 306 -11.71 -12.44 -3.34
N MET A 307 -11.89 -11.41 -2.52
CA MET A 307 -11.48 -10.03 -2.80
C MET A 307 -9.99 -9.96 -3.10
N THR A 308 -9.14 -10.36 -2.15
CA THR A 308 -7.68 -10.32 -2.31
C THR A 308 -7.19 -11.20 -3.45
N GLY A 309 -7.77 -12.39 -3.64
CA GLY A 309 -7.40 -13.30 -4.72
C GLY A 309 -7.64 -12.71 -6.11
N LEU A 310 -8.80 -12.10 -6.37
CA LEU A 310 -9.14 -11.53 -7.68
C LEU A 310 -8.31 -10.29 -8.05
N ARG A 311 -7.79 -9.57 -7.06
CA ARG A 311 -6.91 -8.42 -7.28
C ARG A 311 -5.52 -8.82 -7.77
N THR A 312 -5.13 -10.09 -7.65
CA THR A 312 -3.74 -10.53 -7.91
C THR A 312 -3.60 -11.43 -9.13
N ILE A 313 -2.38 -11.50 -9.67
CA ILE A 313 -2.02 -12.50 -10.69
C ILE A 313 -2.06 -13.92 -10.17
N TRP A 314 -2.11 -14.16 -8.86
CA TRP A 314 -2.16 -15.52 -8.31
C TRP A 314 -3.58 -16.08 -8.31
N GLY A 315 -4.60 -15.23 -8.22
CA GLY A 315 -6.00 -15.64 -8.29
C GLY A 315 -6.49 -16.43 -7.08
N ILE A 316 -7.70 -16.97 -7.20
CA ILE A 316 -8.33 -17.79 -6.17
C ILE A 316 -8.08 -19.26 -6.46
N ASN A 317 -7.38 -19.94 -5.55
CA ASN A 317 -7.21 -21.40 -5.60
C ASN A 317 -8.48 -22.10 -5.11
N LEU A 318 -9.24 -22.70 -6.03
CA LEU A 318 -10.53 -23.34 -5.76
C LEU A 318 -10.42 -24.55 -4.82
N GLN A 319 -9.30 -25.28 -4.88
CA GLN A 319 -9.05 -26.40 -3.95
C GLN A 319 -8.79 -25.91 -2.53
N LYS A 320 -8.06 -24.79 -2.38
CA LYS A 320 -7.88 -24.12 -1.09
C LYS A 320 -9.21 -23.64 -0.53
N ILE A 321 -10.07 -23.06 -1.38
CA ILE A 321 -11.42 -22.63 -0.97
C ILE A 321 -12.22 -23.81 -0.42
N GLU A 322 -12.28 -24.92 -1.15
CA GLU A 322 -13.00 -26.12 -0.71
C GLU A 322 -12.41 -26.73 0.57
N LYS A 323 -11.08 -26.81 0.68
CA LYS A 323 -10.43 -27.37 1.87
C LYS A 323 -10.65 -26.53 3.13
N VAL A 324 -10.59 -25.20 3.01
CA VAL A 324 -10.66 -24.28 4.16
C VAL A 324 -12.09 -23.92 4.53
N TYR A 325 -12.94 -23.67 3.53
CA TYR A 325 -14.31 -23.18 3.74
C TYR A 325 -15.38 -24.23 3.46
N GLY A 326 -15.09 -25.27 2.68
CA GLY A 326 -16.00 -26.37 2.37
C GLY A 326 -16.59 -26.29 0.96
N THR A 327 -17.15 -27.40 0.49
CA THR A 327 -17.67 -27.53 -0.88
C THR A 327 -18.78 -26.53 -1.20
N ILE A 328 -19.65 -26.19 -0.23
CA ILE A 328 -20.72 -25.20 -0.42
C ILE A 328 -20.16 -23.85 -0.87
N TYR A 329 -19.09 -23.36 -0.23
CA TYR A 329 -18.46 -22.08 -0.58
C TYR A 329 -17.84 -22.09 -1.98
N LYS A 330 -17.20 -23.19 -2.37
CA LYS A 330 -16.65 -23.34 -3.73
C LYS A 330 -17.77 -23.36 -4.78
N THR A 331 -18.86 -24.07 -4.52
CA THR A 331 -20.01 -24.14 -5.43
C THR A 331 -20.64 -22.78 -5.61
N GLU A 332 -20.91 -22.04 -4.53
CA GLU A 332 -21.51 -20.70 -4.62
C GLU A 332 -20.57 -19.70 -5.31
N LEU A 333 -19.26 -19.76 -5.02
CA LEU A 333 -18.26 -18.95 -5.72
C LEU A 333 -18.32 -19.15 -7.24
N LEU A 334 -18.34 -20.40 -7.69
CA LEU A 334 -18.37 -20.73 -9.12
C LEU A 334 -19.68 -20.33 -9.78
N LYS A 335 -20.81 -20.51 -9.07
CA LYS A 335 -22.13 -20.07 -9.51
C LYS A 335 -22.19 -18.55 -9.68
N ASN A 336 -21.72 -17.78 -8.69
CA ASN A 336 -21.67 -16.33 -8.77
C ASN A 336 -20.71 -15.83 -9.87
N ALA A 337 -19.62 -16.58 -10.11
CA ALA A 337 -18.64 -16.27 -11.15
C ALA A 337 -19.11 -16.58 -12.57
N GLU A 338 -20.12 -17.44 -12.74
CA GLU A 338 -20.53 -17.97 -14.05
C GLU A 338 -20.86 -16.86 -15.06
N LYS A 339 -21.63 -15.85 -14.65
CA LYS A 339 -21.99 -14.71 -15.50
C LYS A 339 -20.77 -13.94 -16.02
N TYR A 340 -19.68 -13.90 -15.25
CA TYR A 340 -18.45 -13.20 -15.60
C TYR A 340 -17.51 -14.06 -16.44
N ILE A 341 -17.53 -15.38 -16.22
CA ILE A 341 -16.83 -16.36 -17.06
C ILE A 341 -17.43 -16.36 -18.47
N GLN A 342 -18.76 -16.39 -18.58
CA GLN A 342 -19.46 -16.30 -19.87
C GLN A 342 -19.16 -14.99 -20.62
N LYS A 343 -18.98 -13.88 -19.89
CA LYS A 343 -18.55 -12.58 -20.45
C LYS A 343 -17.06 -12.51 -20.78
N GLY A 344 -16.26 -13.53 -20.43
CA GLY A 344 -14.81 -13.56 -20.66
C GLY A 344 -14.01 -12.58 -19.80
N ILE A 345 -14.57 -12.07 -18.70
CA ILE A 345 -13.86 -11.17 -17.76
C ILE A 345 -13.30 -11.90 -16.54
N LEU A 346 -13.82 -13.09 -16.25
CA LEU A 346 -13.18 -14.09 -15.39
C LEU A 346 -12.81 -15.33 -16.20
N ILE A 347 -11.82 -16.09 -15.73
CA ILE A 347 -11.42 -17.36 -16.33
C ILE A 347 -11.09 -18.40 -15.25
N VAL A 348 -11.42 -19.66 -15.53
CA VAL A 348 -10.97 -20.82 -14.73
C VAL A 348 -9.87 -21.56 -15.48
N ILE A 349 -8.69 -21.65 -14.89
CA ILE A 349 -7.53 -22.34 -15.45
C ILE A 349 -7.41 -23.72 -14.80
N ASN A 350 -7.34 -24.77 -15.63
CA ASN A 350 -7.13 -26.17 -15.22
C ASN A 350 -8.11 -26.65 -14.13
N ASN A 351 -9.33 -26.13 -14.09
CA ASN A 351 -10.34 -26.41 -13.05
C ASN A 351 -9.87 -26.15 -11.60
N LYS A 352 -8.82 -25.35 -11.42
CA LYS A 352 -8.16 -25.12 -10.12
C LYS A 352 -8.08 -23.67 -9.71
N LEU A 353 -8.05 -22.75 -10.68
CA LEU A 353 -7.66 -21.37 -10.45
C LEU A 353 -8.63 -20.41 -11.12
N LEU A 354 -9.32 -19.60 -10.32
CA LEU A 354 -10.20 -18.53 -10.81
C LEU A 354 -9.44 -17.20 -10.80
N LYS A 355 -9.44 -16.50 -11.93
CA LYS A 355 -8.71 -15.22 -12.12
C LYS A 355 -9.50 -14.23 -12.96
N THR A 356 -9.19 -12.95 -12.77
CA THR A 356 -9.56 -11.90 -13.73
C THR A 356 -8.77 -12.07 -15.03
N THR A 357 -9.44 -11.85 -16.16
CA THR A 357 -8.75 -11.64 -17.43
C THR A 357 -8.28 -10.18 -17.51
N GLN A 358 -7.50 -9.84 -18.53
CA GLN A 358 -7.06 -8.44 -18.72
C GLN A 358 -8.24 -7.46 -18.78
N LYS A 359 -9.37 -7.85 -19.37
CA LYS A 359 -10.61 -7.06 -19.42
C LYS A 359 -11.30 -6.91 -18.05
N GLY A 360 -11.11 -7.88 -17.16
CA GLY A 360 -11.74 -7.89 -15.84
C GLY A 360 -10.94 -7.17 -14.74
N LYS A 361 -9.64 -6.89 -14.95
CA LYS A 361 -8.75 -6.37 -13.90
C LYS A 361 -9.22 -5.04 -13.31
N PHE A 362 -9.61 -4.08 -14.16
CA PHE A 362 -10.10 -2.78 -13.69
C PHE A 362 -11.39 -2.89 -12.86
N LEU A 363 -12.18 -3.94 -13.08
CA LEU A 363 -13.48 -4.16 -12.45
C LEU A 363 -13.41 -5.14 -11.26
N ALA A 364 -12.21 -5.56 -10.86
CA ALA A 364 -12.01 -6.68 -9.96
C ALA A 364 -12.70 -6.50 -8.59
N ASP A 365 -12.74 -5.28 -8.04
CA ASP A 365 -13.41 -5.02 -6.76
C ASP A 365 -14.93 -5.18 -6.86
N GLY A 366 -15.54 -4.63 -7.91
CA GLY A 366 -16.97 -4.80 -8.19
C GLY A 366 -17.34 -6.25 -8.47
N ILE A 367 -16.50 -6.97 -9.23
CA ILE A 367 -16.65 -8.41 -9.46
C ILE A 367 -16.57 -9.16 -8.13
N ALA A 368 -15.57 -8.87 -7.29
CA ALA A 368 -15.39 -9.53 -6.00
C ALA A 368 -16.62 -9.39 -5.10
N SER A 369 -17.18 -8.17 -5.00
CA SER A 369 -18.41 -7.92 -4.24
C SER A 369 -19.57 -8.81 -4.70
N ASP A 370 -19.75 -8.97 -6.01
CA ASP A 370 -20.79 -9.83 -6.59
C ASP A 370 -20.52 -11.34 -6.37
N LEU A 371 -19.27 -11.71 -6.05
CA LEU A 371 -18.91 -13.09 -5.73
C LEU A 371 -19.03 -13.41 -4.23
N PHE A 372 -19.29 -12.41 -3.39
CA PHE A 372 -19.43 -12.63 -1.96
C PHE A 372 -20.66 -13.47 -1.64
N ILE A 373 -20.55 -14.20 -0.53
CA ILE A 373 -21.70 -14.83 0.09
C ILE A 373 -22.28 -13.82 1.07
N LEU A 374 -23.53 -13.44 0.82
CA LEU A 374 -24.34 -12.59 1.68
C LEU A 374 -25.25 -13.44 2.56
N ASP A 375 -25.83 -12.85 3.59
CA ASP A 375 -26.79 -13.52 4.49
C ASP A 375 -28.12 -13.87 3.81
#